data_AF-A0AAN6YL13-F1
#
_entry.id   AF-A0AAN6YL13-F1
#
_cell.length_a   1.000
_cell.length_b   1.000
_cell.length_c   1.000
_cell.angle_alpha   90.00
_cell.angle_beta   90.00
_cell.angle_gamma   90.00
#
_symmetry.space_group_name_H-M   'P 1'
#
loop_
_entity.id
_entity.type
_entity.pdbx_description
1 polymer ?
#
loop_
_entity_poly.entity_id
_entity_poly.type
_entity_poly.pdbx_seq_one_letter_code
_entity_poly.pdbx_strand_id
1 'polypeptide(L)'
;MKIDNLFLLAWFATAASAIGPKPAQRLEGKPSPIPNFKWIDPFKTERRQKYNSACATQMLFEAQEFVLDDLAEGPPTGLLQYRDALKDLFGMRQYPGSWDGIDPHGYDRTILMMDYETLPLKVREWIEDQARTNGPGDGFYGVYARQGPATRVLKTVRIPDAPVPEEWRSRDNRRVVIFAPGALHENLPLWLTQKTGCEEYFADLSKYGPLPKNGGVIGYPIHHTKPNRSQGLRYIEFTLKAEYLELKEGEVEEEIPEAVIEQVEKVEDKVEEKVEEKVEEKVEKVEQKVEEKAEEKLEEKTEEKKTEEPEKTQEAGDQSEEKDEL
;
A
#
# COMPACT_ATOMS: atom_id res chain seq x y z
N MET A 1 -12.17 70.48 33.77
CA MET A 1 -10.89 69.79 34.03
C MET A 1 -10.77 68.65 33.04
N LYS A 2 -9.79 68.72 32.15
CA LYS A 2 -9.36 67.64 31.25
C LYS A 2 -8.19 66.92 31.93
N ILE A 3 -8.21 65.60 31.94
CA ILE A 3 -7.02 64.78 32.19
C ILE A 3 -7.03 63.70 31.13
N ASP A 4 -6.15 63.89 30.15
CA ASP A 4 -5.63 62.84 29.27
C ASP A 4 -4.72 61.93 30.10
N ASN A 5 -4.72 60.62 29.84
CA ASN A 5 -3.48 59.86 29.89
C ASN A 5 -3.56 58.53 29.12
N LEU A 6 -2.61 58.42 28.19
CA LEU A 6 -2.23 57.24 27.44
C LEU A 6 -1.82 56.10 28.39
N PHE A 7 -2.23 54.87 28.08
CA PHE A 7 -1.40 53.69 28.29
C PHE A 7 -1.48 52.80 27.05
N LEU A 8 -0.39 52.83 26.29
CA LEU A 8 -0.05 51.97 25.17
C LEU A 8 1.18 51.14 25.58
N LEU A 9 1.23 49.90 25.09
CA LEU A 9 2.39 48.99 25.01
C LEU A 9 2.80 48.33 26.36
N ALA A 10 3.16 47.05 26.46
CA ALA A 10 3.60 46.07 25.46
C ALA A 10 3.27 44.65 25.94
N TRP A 11 2.65 43.82 25.10
CA TRP A 11 2.69 42.37 25.22
C TRP A 11 3.79 41.87 24.30
N PHE A 12 4.99 41.63 24.83
CA PHE A 12 6.01 40.89 24.12
C PHE A 12 5.61 39.41 24.12
N ALA A 13 5.04 38.96 23.00
CA ALA A 13 4.87 37.56 22.70
C ALA A 13 6.25 36.91 22.58
N THR A 14 6.62 36.08 23.55
CA THR A 14 7.74 35.15 23.43
C THR A 14 7.29 34.00 22.54
N ALA A 15 7.50 34.15 21.23
CA ALA A 15 7.45 33.02 20.30
C ALA A 15 8.69 32.15 20.52
N ALA A 16 8.64 31.29 21.52
CA ALA A 16 9.57 30.17 21.62
C ALA A 16 9.24 29.21 20.47
N SER A 17 9.94 29.35 19.36
CA SER A 17 9.97 28.34 18.30
C SER A 17 10.56 27.07 18.90
N ALA A 18 9.71 26.17 19.39
CA ALA A 18 10.07 24.82 19.74
C ALA A 18 10.45 24.10 18.43
N ILE A 19 11.70 24.29 17.99
CA ILE A 19 12.33 23.46 16.97
C ILE A 19 12.61 22.14 17.67
N GLY A 20 11.58 21.29 17.71
CA GLY A 20 11.74 19.90 18.11
C GLY A 20 12.80 19.23 17.23
N PRO A 21 13.41 18.12 17.70
CA PRO A 21 14.35 17.36 16.89
C PRO A 21 13.70 17.06 15.54
N LYS A 22 14.46 17.25 14.44
CA LYS A 22 14.00 16.87 13.10
C LYS A 22 13.46 15.45 13.17
N PRO A 23 12.24 15.16 12.67
CA PRO A 23 11.73 13.80 12.65
C PRO A 23 12.79 12.93 11.96
N ALA A 24 13.12 11.80 12.59
CA ALA A 24 14.07 10.86 12.03
C ALA A 24 13.64 10.55 10.59
N GLN A 25 14.58 10.62 9.65
CA GLN A 25 14.30 10.27 8.25
C GLN A 25 13.80 8.83 8.23
N ARG A 26 12.58 8.65 7.71
CA ARG A 26 12.01 7.32 7.45
C ARG A 26 12.94 6.61 6.47
N LEU A 27 13.38 5.41 6.84
CA LEU A 27 14.09 4.54 5.91
C LEU A 27 13.08 4.04 4.88
N GLU A 28 13.27 4.42 3.64
CA GLU A 28 12.53 3.86 2.52
C GLU A 28 12.87 2.38 2.38
N GLY A 29 11.84 1.57 2.14
CA GLY A 29 12.00 0.19 1.75
C GLY A 29 12.74 0.08 0.42
N LYS A 30 13.34 -1.09 0.16
CA LYS A 30 14.00 -1.40 -1.10
C LYS A 30 13.14 -2.42 -1.84
N PRO A 31 12.21 -1.99 -2.72
CA PRO A 31 11.27 -2.89 -3.35
C PRO A 31 11.97 -4.05 -4.05
N SER A 32 11.44 -5.26 -3.90
CA SER A 32 11.91 -6.43 -4.64
C SER A 32 10.76 -7.38 -4.96
N PRO A 33 10.85 -8.19 -6.02
CA PRO A 33 9.93 -9.29 -6.25
C PRO A 33 9.89 -10.26 -5.06
N ILE A 34 8.73 -10.87 -4.83
CA ILE A 34 8.60 -11.93 -3.83
C ILE A 34 9.12 -13.25 -4.40
N PRO A 35 9.97 -13.97 -3.66
CA PRO A 35 10.38 -15.32 -4.04
C PRO A 35 9.17 -16.23 -4.33
N ASN A 36 9.17 -16.90 -5.48
CA ASN A 36 8.12 -17.82 -5.92
C ASN A 36 6.75 -17.16 -6.17
N PHE A 37 6.71 -15.88 -6.52
CA PHE A 37 5.47 -15.23 -6.94
C PHE A 37 5.03 -15.78 -8.30
N LYS A 38 4.06 -16.71 -8.27
CA LYS A 38 3.60 -17.46 -9.46
C LYS A 38 2.58 -16.71 -10.33
N TRP A 39 2.07 -15.57 -9.86
CA TRP A 39 0.93 -14.90 -10.48
C TRP A 39 1.40 -13.87 -11.49
N ILE A 40 0.92 -13.98 -12.72
CA ILE A 40 1.14 -12.99 -13.78
C ILE A 40 -0.20 -12.57 -14.37
N ASP A 41 -0.26 -11.39 -14.99
CA ASP A 41 -1.46 -10.93 -15.68
C ASP A 41 -1.76 -11.85 -16.90
N PRO A 42 -2.71 -12.78 -16.76
CA PRO A 42 -2.94 -13.80 -17.79
C PRO A 42 -3.62 -13.20 -19.01
N PHE A 43 -4.23 -12.01 -18.89
CA PHE A 43 -4.95 -11.33 -19.96
C PHE A 43 -4.02 -10.64 -20.96
N LYS A 44 -2.74 -10.44 -20.60
CA LYS A 44 -1.73 -9.84 -21.49
C LYS A 44 -0.87 -10.87 -22.24
N THR A 45 -0.98 -12.15 -21.88
CA THR A 45 -0.18 -13.22 -22.50
C THR A 45 -0.69 -13.58 -23.91
N GLU A 46 0.22 -13.92 -24.83
CA GLU A 46 -0.14 -14.47 -26.15
C GLU A 46 -0.90 -15.81 -26.02
N ARG A 47 -0.56 -16.62 -25.01
CA ARG A 47 -1.22 -17.90 -24.71
C ARG A 47 -2.73 -17.75 -24.54
N ARG A 48 -3.21 -16.64 -23.93
CA ARG A 48 -4.65 -16.37 -23.81
C ARG A 48 -5.35 -16.29 -25.17
N GLN A 49 -4.69 -15.91 -26.25
CA GLN A 49 -5.34 -15.76 -27.56
C GLN A 49 -5.87 -17.09 -28.13
N LYS A 50 -5.34 -18.23 -27.67
CA LYS A 50 -5.76 -19.59 -28.06
C LYS A 50 -7.08 -20.06 -27.42
N TYR A 51 -7.63 -19.31 -26.47
CA TYR A 51 -8.82 -19.70 -25.71
C TYR A 51 -10.02 -18.79 -26.00
N ASN A 52 -11.21 -19.37 -25.96
CA ASN A 52 -12.47 -18.66 -25.80
C ASN A 52 -12.77 -18.50 -24.31
N SER A 53 -13.48 -17.43 -23.97
CA SER A 53 -14.02 -17.26 -22.63
C SER A 53 -15.45 -17.77 -22.62
N ALA A 54 -15.66 -18.96 -22.06
CA ALA A 54 -16.98 -19.55 -21.91
C ALA A 54 -17.77 -18.88 -20.77
N CYS A 55 -17.08 -18.32 -19.79
CA CYS A 55 -17.65 -17.41 -18.80
C CYS A 55 -16.65 -16.31 -18.46
N ALA A 56 -17.11 -15.06 -18.41
CA ALA A 56 -16.27 -13.91 -18.06
C ALA A 56 -17.01 -13.03 -17.05
N THR A 57 -16.27 -12.50 -16.09
CA THR A 57 -16.83 -11.56 -15.12
C THR A 57 -15.76 -10.57 -14.69
N GLN A 58 -16.20 -9.35 -14.42
CA GLN A 58 -15.42 -8.36 -13.70
C GLN A 58 -16.29 -7.66 -12.65
N MET A 59 -15.70 -7.29 -11.53
CA MET A 59 -16.39 -6.55 -10.47
C MET A 59 -15.46 -5.50 -9.87
N LEU A 60 -16.06 -4.36 -9.52
CA LEU A 60 -15.43 -3.27 -8.80
C LEU A 60 -15.64 -3.47 -7.30
N PHE A 61 -14.60 -3.22 -6.52
CA PHE A 61 -14.62 -3.26 -5.07
C PHE A 61 -14.01 -1.98 -4.50
N GLU A 62 -14.51 -1.60 -3.32
CA GLU A 62 -14.05 -0.42 -2.58
C GLU A 62 -13.27 -0.87 -1.35
N ALA A 63 -12.15 -0.21 -1.08
CA ALA A 63 -11.34 -0.49 0.10
C ALA A 63 -10.65 0.77 0.63
N GLN A 64 -9.96 0.62 1.74
CA GLN A 64 -9.00 1.59 2.22
C GLN A 64 -7.59 0.99 2.17
N GLU A 65 -6.65 1.69 1.55
CA GLU A 65 -5.25 1.29 1.48
C GLU A 65 -4.41 2.07 2.50
N PHE A 66 -3.64 1.34 3.29
CA PHE A 66 -2.67 1.83 4.25
C PHE A 66 -1.29 1.24 3.95
N VAL A 67 -0.26 1.80 4.55
CA VAL A 67 1.07 1.19 4.65
C VAL A 67 1.35 0.77 6.08
N LEU A 68 2.33 -0.10 6.31
CA LEU A 68 2.68 -0.52 7.67
C LEU A 68 3.11 0.65 8.58
N ASP A 69 3.61 1.75 8.03
CA ASP A 69 3.87 2.97 8.80
C ASP A 69 2.60 3.58 9.41
N ASP A 70 1.46 3.48 8.72
CA ASP A 70 0.18 4.01 9.18
C ASP A 70 -0.32 3.28 10.46
N LEU A 71 0.33 2.19 10.88
CA LEU A 71 0.03 1.51 12.16
C LEU A 71 0.42 2.35 13.38
N ALA A 72 1.23 3.39 13.22
CA ALA A 72 1.54 4.34 14.29
C ALA A 72 0.46 5.43 14.45
N GLU A 73 -0.40 5.62 13.45
CA GLU A 73 -1.40 6.70 13.40
C GLU A 73 -2.82 6.23 13.74
N GLY A 74 -3.57 7.09 14.43
CA GLY A 74 -4.99 6.84 14.71
C GLY A 74 -5.88 7.00 13.48
N PRO A 75 -7.14 6.53 13.53
CA PRO A 75 -8.10 6.78 12.48
C PRO A 75 -8.38 8.29 12.34
N PRO A 76 -8.68 8.79 11.12
CA PRO A 76 -8.94 8.04 9.89
C PRO A 76 -7.70 7.75 9.05
N THR A 77 -6.53 8.32 9.36
CA THR A 77 -5.33 8.20 8.52
C THR A 77 -4.52 6.94 8.78
N GLY A 78 -4.73 6.30 9.94
CA GLY A 78 -4.04 5.07 10.28
C GLY A 78 -4.88 4.01 10.98
N LEU A 79 -4.16 2.94 11.36
CA LEU A 79 -4.72 1.69 11.88
C LEU A 79 -4.14 1.35 13.26
N LEU A 80 -3.79 2.36 14.05
CA LEU A 80 -3.22 2.19 15.39
C LEU A 80 -4.06 1.26 16.28
N GLN A 81 -5.38 1.26 16.16
CA GLN A 81 -6.27 0.36 16.88
C GLN A 81 -6.02 -1.13 16.56
N TYR A 82 -5.53 -1.47 15.37
CA TYR A 82 -5.26 -2.85 14.94
C TYR A 82 -3.77 -3.23 15.01
N ARG A 83 -2.87 -2.29 15.28
CA ARG A 83 -1.42 -2.47 15.25
C ARG A 83 -0.95 -3.76 15.93
N ASP A 84 -1.43 -4.03 17.14
CA ASP A 84 -0.93 -5.16 17.92
C ASP A 84 -1.44 -6.50 17.37
N ALA A 85 -2.68 -6.55 16.88
CA ALA A 85 -3.21 -7.74 16.22
C ALA A 85 -2.54 -8.01 14.84
N LEU A 86 -2.15 -6.96 14.11
CA LEU A 86 -1.51 -7.09 12.80
C LEU A 86 -0.05 -7.59 12.87
N LYS A 87 0.60 -7.47 14.04
CA LYS A 87 1.91 -8.10 14.27
C LYS A 87 1.84 -9.62 14.15
N ASP A 88 0.76 -10.24 14.59
CA ASP A 88 0.59 -11.70 14.48
C ASP A 88 0.35 -12.12 13.02
N LEU A 89 -0.30 -11.26 12.23
CA LEU A 89 -0.60 -11.53 10.82
C LEU A 89 0.63 -11.36 9.92
N PHE A 90 1.42 -10.31 10.12
CA PHE A 90 2.53 -9.92 9.21
C PHE A 90 3.93 -10.04 9.81
N GLY A 91 4.07 -10.17 11.14
CA GLY A 91 5.37 -10.09 11.81
C GLY A 91 6.22 -11.35 11.69
N MET A 92 5.60 -12.53 11.51
CA MET A 92 6.28 -13.83 11.48
C MET A 92 6.15 -14.55 10.13
N ARG A 93 5.49 -13.93 9.16
CA ARG A 93 5.16 -14.54 7.87
C ARG A 93 5.79 -13.71 6.76
N GLN A 94 6.18 -14.38 5.67
CA GLN A 94 6.59 -13.69 4.46
C GLN A 94 5.41 -12.87 3.94
N TYR A 95 5.64 -11.60 3.63
CA TYR A 95 4.62 -10.73 3.06
C TYR A 95 4.17 -11.29 1.70
N PRO A 96 2.86 -11.39 1.40
CA PRO A 96 2.36 -12.05 0.19
C PRO A 96 2.38 -11.14 -1.05
N GLY A 97 2.76 -9.87 -0.90
CA GLY A 97 3.00 -8.96 -2.01
C GLY A 97 2.01 -7.83 -2.13
N SER A 98 2.43 -6.85 -2.92
CA SER A 98 1.54 -5.88 -3.54
C SER A 98 0.69 -6.56 -4.62
N TRP A 99 -0.04 -5.76 -5.40
CA TRP A 99 -0.88 -6.22 -6.50
C TRP A 99 -0.13 -7.09 -7.52
N ASP A 100 1.14 -6.77 -7.76
CA ASP A 100 2.01 -7.42 -8.76
C ASP A 100 3.14 -8.23 -8.12
N GLY A 101 2.97 -8.67 -6.86
CA GLY A 101 3.95 -9.56 -6.21
C GLY A 101 5.24 -8.91 -5.75
N ILE A 102 5.27 -7.58 -5.66
CA ILE A 102 6.42 -6.84 -5.11
C ILE A 102 6.28 -6.72 -3.60
N ASP A 103 7.36 -6.96 -2.86
CA ASP A 103 7.52 -6.55 -1.47
C ASP A 103 8.25 -5.20 -1.43
N PRO A 104 7.58 -4.07 -1.08
CA PRO A 104 8.26 -2.80 -0.87
C PRO A 104 9.28 -2.83 0.28
N HIS A 105 9.16 -3.81 1.18
CA HIS A 105 9.86 -3.97 2.45
C HIS A 105 9.52 -2.90 3.50
N GLY A 106 9.83 -3.24 4.75
CA GLY A 106 9.75 -2.32 5.88
C GLY A 106 8.37 -1.69 6.05
N TYR A 107 8.37 -0.37 6.21
CA TYR A 107 7.18 0.43 6.50
C TYR A 107 6.34 0.76 5.26
N ASP A 108 6.83 0.44 4.06
CA ASP A 108 6.17 0.73 2.77
C ASP A 108 5.24 -0.40 2.29
N ARG A 109 5.22 -1.54 2.98
CA ARG A 109 4.29 -2.64 2.67
C ARG A 109 2.85 -2.19 2.77
N THR A 110 2.06 -2.47 1.73
CA THR A 110 0.67 -2.05 1.63
C THR A 110 -0.26 -3.05 2.30
N ILE A 111 -1.32 -2.54 2.92
CA ILE A 111 -2.39 -3.34 3.51
C ILE A 111 -3.72 -2.71 3.16
N LEU A 112 -4.71 -3.55 2.87
CA LEU A 112 -6.07 -3.17 2.55
C LEU A 112 -6.96 -3.44 3.74
N MET A 113 -7.89 -2.53 4.00
CA MET A 113 -8.98 -2.72 4.95
C MET A 113 -10.31 -2.63 4.20
N MET A 114 -11.18 -3.60 4.44
CA MET A 114 -12.54 -3.64 3.90
C MET A 114 -13.54 -3.97 5.00
N ASP A 115 -14.78 -3.51 4.81
CA ASP A 115 -15.90 -3.93 5.63
C ASP A 115 -16.18 -5.42 5.38
N TYR A 116 -16.21 -6.23 6.44
CA TYR A 116 -16.29 -7.68 6.25
C TYR A 116 -17.60 -8.10 5.59
N GLU A 117 -18.70 -7.36 5.80
CA GLU A 117 -19.98 -7.63 5.16
C GLU A 117 -20.01 -7.41 3.64
N THR A 118 -19.09 -6.60 3.10
CA THR A 118 -19.05 -6.30 1.66
C THR A 118 -18.31 -7.38 0.87
N LEU A 119 -17.58 -8.26 1.55
CA LEU A 119 -16.95 -9.41 0.92
C LEU A 119 -18.00 -10.41 0.43
N PRO A 120 -17.82 -10.98 -0.78
CA PRO A 120 -18.64 -12.07 -1.26
C PRO A 120 -18.66 -13.24 -0.28
N LEU A 121 -19.82 -13.89 -0.12
CA LEU A 121 -20.01 -14.97 0.86
C LEU A 121 -18.96 -16.08 0.71
N LYS A 122 -18.67 -16.49 -0.54
CA LYS A 122 -17.66 -17.51 -0.82
C LYS A 122 -16.26 -17.14 -0.35
N VAL A 123 -15.88 -15.86 -0.42
CA VAL A 123 -14.61 -15.37 0.10
C VAL A 123 -14.61 -15.46 1.63
N ARG A 124 -15.70 -15.06 2.29
CA ARG A 124 -15.82 -15.15 3.75
C ARG A 124 -15.73 -16.59 4.25
N GLU A 125 -16.47 -17.50 3.61
CA GLU A 125 -16.43 -18.94 3.89
C GLU A 125 -15.02 -19.51 3.71
N TRP A 126 -14.31 -19.11 2.66
CA TRP A 126 -12.93 -19.51 2.43
C TRP A 126 -11.98 -19.00 3.52
N ILE A 127 -12.05 -17.72 3.89
CA ILE A 127 -11.23 -17.12 4.96
C ILE A 127 -11.47 -17.87 6.29
N GLU A 128 -12.73 -18.13 6.60
CA GLU A 128 -13.13 -18.86 7.80
C GLU A 128 -12.59 -20.30 7.80
N ASP A 129 -12.56 -20.95 6.63
CA ASP A 129 -12.05 -22.30 6.47
C ASP A 129 -10.54 -22.41 6.63
N GLN A 130 -9.80 -21.47 6.04
CA GLN A 130 -8.36 -21.33 6.29
C GLN A 130 -8.09 -21.12 7.78
N ALA A 131 -8.86 -20.23 8.42
CA ALA A 131 -8.72 -19.95 9.84
C ALA A 131 -9.01 -21.15 10.75
N ARG A 132 -9.95 -22.04 10.36
CA ARG A 132 -10.24 -23.29 11.08
C ARG A 132 -9.16 -24.34 10.89
N THR A 133 -8.63 -24.46 9.67
CA THR A 133 -7.71 -25.55 9.30
C THR A 133 -6.28 -25.26 9.76
N ASN A 134 -5.79 -24.05 9.51
CA ASN A 134 -4.39 -23.67 9.71
C ASN A 134 -4.19 -22.62 10.81
N GLY A 135 -5.30 -22.12 11.37
CA GLY A 135 -5.31 -21.18 12.49
C GLY A 135 -5.57 -19.73 12.06
N PRO A 136 -5.76 -18.82 13.04
CA PRO A 136 -6.24 -17.47 12.76
C PRO A 136 -5.28 -16.68 11.85
N GLY A 137 -5.87 -15.95 10.89
CA GLY A 137 -5.10 -15.13 9.94
C GLY A 137 -4.46 -15.92 8.81
N ASP A 138 -4.69 -17.24 8.71
CA ASP A 138 -4.25 -18.01 7.56
C ASP A 138 -4.85 -17.49 6.23
N GLY A 139 -4.12 -17.71 5.13
CA GLY A 139 -4.40 -17.08 3.84
C GLY A 139 -4.13 -15.57 3.80
N PHE A 140 -3.50 -15.00 4.84
CA PHE A 140 -3.19 -13.56 4.98
C PHE A 140 -4.41 -12.63 5.12
N TYR A 141 -5.55 -13.16 5.57
CA TYR A 141 -6.74 -12.37 5.91
C TYR A 141 -6.95 -12.33 7.42
N GLY A 142 -6.77 -11.16 8.02
CA GLY A 142 -7.13 -10.91 9.41
C GLY A 142 -8.55 -10.39 9.52
N VAL A 143 -9.45 -11.16 10.14
CA VAL A 143 -10.81 -10.68 10.49
C VAL A 143 -10.79 -10.12 11.90
N TYR A 144 -11.21 -8.88 12.06
CA TYR A 144 -11.15 -8.14 13.33
C TYR A 144 -12.52 -7.53 13.68
N ALA A 145 -12.76 -7.34 14.97
CA ALA A 145 -13.92 -6.59 15.42
C ALA A 145 -13.73 -5.11 15.03
N ARG A 146 -14.78 -4.50 14.45
CA ARG A 146 -14.82 -3.07 14.20
C ARG A 146 -14.95 -2.37 15.55
N GLN A 147 -13.90 -1.66 15.95
CA GLN A 147 -13.87 -0.91 17.20
C GLN A 147 -13.94 0.59 16.94
N GLY A 148 -14.50 1.33 17.89
CA GLY A 148 -14.47 2.79 17.88
C GLY A 148 -13.06 3.34 18.15
N PRO A 149 -12.85 4.65 17.93
CA PRO A 149 -11.60 5.31 18.30
C PRO A 149 -11.24 5.04 19.78
N ALA A 150 -9.95 4.85 20.06
CA ALA A 150 -9.37 4.58 21.38
C ALA A 150 -9.45 3.14 21.95
N THR A 151 -10.13 2.20 21.30
CA THR A 151 -10.10 0.78 21.72
C THR A 151 -9.07 -0.01 20.90
N ARG A 152 -8.14 -0.70 21.57
CA ARG A 152 -7.15 -1.56 20.92
C ARG A 152 -7.75 -2.93 20.60
N VAL A 153 -7.50 -3.42 19.40
CA VAL A 153 -7.76 -4.78 18.97
C VAL A 153 -6.46 -5.56 19.10
N LEU A 154 -6.48 -6.60 19.94
CA LEU A 154 -5.30 -7.39 20.25
C LEU A 154 -5.18 -8.66 19.44
N LYS A 155 -6.30 -9.19 18.93
CA LYS A 155 -6.36 -10.47 18.21
C LYS A 155 -7.46 -10.46 17.15
N THR A 156 -7.37 -11.38 16.20
CA THR A 156 -8.44 -11.72 15.27
C THR A 156 -9.69 -12.23 16.01
N VAL A 157 -10.85 -12.11 15.36
CA VAL A 157 -12.09 -12.70 15.89
C VAL A 157 -12.00 -14.21 15.84
N ARG A 158 -12.55 -14.87 16.87
CA ARG A 158 -12.69 -16.33 16.86
C ARG A 158 -13.77 -16.72 15.85
N ILE A 159 -13.36 -17.48 14.84
CA ILE A 159 -14.25 -18.09 13.86
C ILE A 159 -14.95 -19.30 14.51
N PRO A 160 -16.29 -19.43 14.40
CA PRO A 160 -17.01 -20.59 14.92
C PRO A 160 -16.77 -21.83 14.05
N ASP A 161 -17.09 -22.99 14.62
CA ASP A 161 -17.10 -24.26 13.87
C ASP A 161 -18.15 -24.23 12.75
N ALA A 162 -17.95 -25.05 11.73
CA ALA A 162 -18.90 -25.18 10.63
C ALA A 162 -20.09 -26.09 11.02
N PRO A 163 -21.32 -25.77 10.59
CA PRO A 163 -21.72 -24.60 9.82
C PRO A 163 -21.76 -23.32 10.68
N VAL A 164 -21.41 -22.19 10.06
CA VAL A 164 -21.39 -20.89 10.74
C VAL A 164 -22.82 -20.45 11.11
N PRO A 165 -23.12 -20.14 12.39
CA PRO A 165 -24.47 -19.75 12.82
C PRO A 165 -24.95 -18.43 12.19
N GLU A 166 -26.26 -18.33 11.95
CA GLU A 166 -26.89 -17.11 11.41
C GLU A 166 -26.63 -15.87 12.29
N GLU A 167 -26.65 -16.03 13.62
CA GLU A 167 -26.33 -14.95 14.56
C GLU A 167 -24.90 -14.42 14.44
N TRP A 168 -23.99 -15.25 13.92
CA TRP A 168 -22.62 -14.83 13.64
C TRP A 168 -22.57 -14.04 12.33
N ARG A 169 -23.30 -14.47 11.29
CA ARG A 169 -23.42 -13.78 9.99
C ARG A 169 -24.12 -12.43 10.14
N SER A 170 -25.15 -12.35 10.97
CA SER A 170 -25.89 -11.12 11.24
C SER A 170 -25.05 -10.00 11.89
N ARG A 171 -23.80 -10.29 12.26
CA ARG A 171 -22.84 -9.34 12.84
C ARG A 171 -21.62 -9.10 11.95
N ASP A 172 -21.66 -9.51 10.68
CA ASP A 172 -20.58 -9.26 9.72
C ASP A 172 -20.26 -7.76 9.57
N ASN A 173 -21.27 -6.89 9.66
CA ASN A 173 -21.11 -5.44 9.65
C ASN A 173 -20.30 -4.88 10.84
N ARG A 174 -20.17 -5.65 11.92
CA ARG A 174 -19.36 -5.30 13.09
C ARG A 174 -17.91 -5.77 12.96
N ARG A 175 -17.48 -6.15 11.75
CA ARG A 175 -16.14 -6.65 11.48
C ARG A 175 -15.52 -5.91 10.31
N VAL A 176 -14.20 -5.91 10.32
CA VAL A 176 -13.37 -5.53 9.17
C VAL A 176 -12.48 -6.71 8.83
N VAL A 177 -12.08 -6.77 7.56
CA VAL A 177 -10.98 -7.63 7.13
C VAL A 177 -9.81 -6.76 6.75
N ILE A 178 -8.61 -7.17 7.17
CA ILE A 178 -7.35 -6.52 6.80
C ILE A 178 -6.44 -7.58 6.19
N PHE A 179 -5.91 -7.30 5.00
CA PHE A 179 -5.08 -8.23 4.23
C PHE A 179 -4.11 -7.45 3.34
N ALA A 180 -3.07 -8.11 2.86
CA ALA A 180 -2.16 -7.54 1.86
C ALA A 180 -2.72 -7.78 0.44
N PRO A 181 -2.54 -6.85 -0.53
CA PRO A 181 -3.12 -7.00 -1.86
C PRO A 181 -2.80 -8.33 -2.55
N GLY A 182 -1.57 -8.83 -2.45
CA GLY A 182 -1.14 -10.09 -3.06
C GLY A 182 -1.89 -11.32 -2.55
N ALA A 183 -2.50 -11.26 -1.36
CA ALA A 183 -3.32 -12.35 -0.83
C ALA A 183 -4.57 -12.64 -1.66
N LEU A 184 -5.05 -11.66 -2.45
CA LEU A 184 -6.19 -11.82 -3.36
C LEU A 184 -5.95 -12.93 -4.37
N HIS A 185 -4.72 -13.09 -4.83
CA HIS A 185 -4.40 -14.03 -5.90
C HIS A 185 -4.64 -15.48 -5.49
N GLU A 186 -4.69 -15.85 -4.21
CA GLU A 186 -4.95 -17.25 -3.83
C GLU A 186 -6.44 -17.62 -3.87
N ASN A 187 -7.36 -16.66 -3.97
CA ASN A 187 -8.80 -16.92 -3.94
C ASN A 187 -9.63 -16.01 -4.87
N LEU A 188 -8.99 -15.28 -5.79
CA LEU A 188 -9.59 -14.24 -6.62
C LEU A 188 -10.92 -14.65 -7.29
N PRO A 189 -11.08 -15.84 -7.90
CA PRO A 189 -12.35 -16.23 -8.52
C PRO A 189 -13.52 -16.22 -7.55
N LEU A 190 -13.30 -16.53 -6.26
CA LEU A 190 -14.37 -16.52 -5.25
C LEU A 190 -14.99 -15.14 -5.09
N TRP A 191 -14.24 -14.06 -5.35
CA TRP A 191 -14.75 -12.69 -5.32
C TRP A 191 -15.78 -12.42 -6.42
N LEU A 192 -15.76 -13.20 -7.50
CA LEU A 192 -16.56 -12.99 -8.69
C LEU A 192 -17.71 -14.00 -8.83
N THR A 193 -17.93 -14.80 -7.79
CA THR A 193 -19.01 -15.82 -7.74
C THR A 193 -20.41 -15.20 -7.61
N GLN A 194 -20.52 -14.01 -7.03
CA GLN A 194 -21.82 -13.40 -6.79
C GLN A 194 -22.37 -12.70 -8.03
N LYS A 195 -23.64 -12.98 -8.36
CA LYS A 195 -24.48 -12.24 -9.33
C LYS A 195 -24.07 -12.35 -10.81
N THR A 196 -23.25 -13.34 -11.18
CA THR A 196 -22.57 -13.35 -12.48
C THR A 196 -22.89 -14.54 -13.36
N GLY A 197 -23.67 -15.52 -12.86
CA GLY A 197 -23.99 -16.75 -13.58
C GLY A 197 -22.80 -17.71 -13.76
N CYS A 198 -21.58 -17.27 -13.44
CA CYS A 198 -20.34 -18.05 -13.53
C CYS A 198 -19.97 -18.78 -12.23
N GLU A 199 -20.87 -18.81 -11.23
CA GLU A 199 -20.57 -19.34 -9.89
C GLU A 199 -20.04 -20.78 -9.93
N GLU A 200 -20.61 -21.64 -10.78
CA GLU A 200 -20.19 -23.04 -10.93
C GLU A 200 -18.73 -23.20 -11.39
N TYR A 201 -18.21 -22.23 -12.15
CA TYR A 201 -16.82 -22.24 -12.62
C TYR A 201 -15.88 -21.64 -11.58
N PHE A 202 -16.28 -20.55 -10.95
CA PHE A 202 -15.41 -19.77 -10.08
C PHE A 202 -15.34 -20.27 -8.63
N ALA A 203 -16.31 -21.07 -8.18
CA ALA A 203 -16.30 -21.65 -6.84
C ALA A 203 -15.22 -22.76 -6.68
N ASP A 204 -14.80 -23.39 -7.77
CA ASP A 204 -13.80 -24.46 -7.75
C ASP A 204 -12.38 -23.92 -7.97
N LEU A 205 -11.69 -23.61 -6.87
CA LEU A 205 -10.31 -23.13 -6.90
C LEU A 205 -9.30 -24.13 -7.48
N SER A 206 -9.63 -25.43 -7.61
CA SER A 206 -8.71 -26.40 -8.23
C SER A 206 -8.50 -26.15 -9.73
N LYS A 207 -9.45 -25.44 -10.37
CA LYS A 207 -9.37 -25.01 -11.76
C LYS A 207 -8.61 -23.69 -11.92
N TYR A 208 -8.47 -22.93 -10.84
CA TYR A 208 -7.82 -21.63 -10.86
C TYR A 208 -6.29 -21.76 -10.94
N GLY A 209 -5.68 -20.98 -11.81
CA GLY A 209 -4.23 -20.89 -11.89
C GLY A 209 -3.75 -19.64 -12.62
N PRO A 210 -2.43 -19.40 -12.60
CA PRO A 210 -1.83 -18.21 -13.21
C PRO A 210 -1.76 -18.27 -14.73
N LEU A 211 -1.87 -19.46 -15.33
CA LEU A 211 -1.69 -19.67 -16.77
C LEU A 211 -2.98 -20.15 -17.43
N PRO A 212 -3.31 -19.64 -18.64
CA PRO A 212 -4.42 -20.14 -19.44
C PRO A 212 -4.29 -21.63 -19.75
N LYS A 213 -5.32 -22.42 -19.42
CA LYS A 213 -5.43 -23.86 -19.73
C LYS A 213 -6.87 -24.21 -20.09
N ASN A 214 -7.06 -25.31 -20.83
CA ASN A 214 -8.39 -25.74 -21.22
C ASN A 214 -9.19 -26.20 -19.99
N GLY A 215 -10.44 -25.72 -19.85
CA GLY A 215 -11.26 -25.95 -18.67
C GLY A 215 -10.71 -25.30 -17.38
N GLY A 216 -9.75 -24.39 -17.51
CA GLY A 216 -9.17 -23.64 -16.40
C GLY A 216 -9.89 -22.33 -16.13
N VAL A 217 -9.68 -21.81 -14.93
CA VAL A 217 -10.04 -20.43 -14.56
C VAL A 217 -8.76 -19.61 -14.47
N ILE A 218 -8.77 -18.44 -15.06
CA ILE A 218 -7.75 -17.40 -14.85
C ILE A 218 -8.41 -16.19 -14.21
N GLY A 219 -7.64 -15.39 -13.47
CA GLY A 219 -8.14 -14.17 -12.87
C GLY A 219 -7.03 -13.29 -12.32
N TYR A 220 -7.25 -11.98 -12.36
CA TYR A 220 -6.25 -10.98 -12.03
C TYR A 220 -6.90 -9.64 -11.62
N PRO A 221 -6.27 -8.82 -10.75
CA PRO A 221 -6.63 -7.43 -10.54
C PRO A 221 -6.26 -6.60 -11.77
N ILE A 222 -7.25 -6.17 -12.55
CA ILE A 222 -7.00 -5.46 -13.83
C ILE A 222 -6.90 -3.95 -13.67
N HIS A 223 -7.31 -3.41 -12.52
CA HIS A 223 -7.25 -1.99 -12.22
C HIS A 223 -7.27 -1.76 -10.71
N HIS A 224 -6.55 -0.73 -10.25
CA HIS A 224 -6.77 -0.13 -8.94
C HIS A 224 -6.38 1.35 -8.94
N THR A 225 -6.99 2.14 -8.06
CA THR A 225 -6.60 3.53 -7.84
C THR A 225 -5.51 3.63 -6.75
N LYS A 226 -4.92 4.82 -6.58
CA LYS A 226 -4.00 5.12 -5.48
C LYS A 226 -4.71 6.01 -4.46
N PRO A 227 -4.49 5.81 -3.15
CA PRO A 227 -5.11 6.65 -2.14
C PRO A 227 -4.53 8.06 -2.19
N ASN A 228 -5.37 9.08 -1.98
CA ASN A 228 -4.92 10.46 -1.87
C ASN A 228 -4.40 10.78 -0.46
N ARG A 229 -3.20 10.26 -0.16
CA ARG A 229 -2.61 10.31 1.18
C ARG A 229 -2.32 11.74 1.67
N SER A 230 -1.97 12.66 0.76
CA SER A 230 -1.68 14.06 1.11
C SER A 230 -2.91 14.82 1.62
N GLN A 231 -4.11 14.38 1.24
CA GLN A 231 -5.38 14.90 1.75
C GLN A 231 -5.93 14.09 2.94
N GLY A 232 -5.15 13.15 3.49
CA GLY A 232 -5.59 12.26 4.56
C GLY A 232 -6.61 11.21 4.12
N LEU A 233 -6.82 11.04 2.81
CA LEU A 233 -7.75 10.04 2.26
C LEU A 233 -7.02 8.71 2.04
N ARG A 234 -7.71 7.62 2.37
CA ARG A 234 -7.19 6.24 2.24
C ARG A 234 -8.02 5.39 1.28
N TYR A 235 -9.14 5.93 0.78
CA TYR A 235 -10.04 5.22 -0.13
C TYR A 235 -9.34 4.86 -1.44
N ILE A 236 -9.60 3.63 -1.89
CA ILE A 236 -9.23 3.12 -3.20
C ILE A 236 -10.40 2.31 -3.79
N GLU A 237 -10.32 2.13 -5.10
CA GLU A 237 -11.16 1.20 -5.85
C GLU A 237 -10.24 0.21 -6.56
N PHE A 238 -10.69 -1.04 -6.69
CA PHE A 238 -10.00 -2.03 -7.49
C PHE A 238 -10.98 -2.91 -8.25
N THR A 239 -10.59 -3.32 -9.45
CA THR A 239 -11.40 -4.15 -10.34
C THR A 239 -10.74 -5.50 -10.50
N LEU A 240 -11.47 -6.56 -10.15
CA LEU A 240 -11.05 -7.93 -10.37
C LEU A 240 -11.73 -8.46 -11.63
N LYS A 241 -11.02 -9.29 -12.40
CA LYS A 241 -11.56 -9.99 -13.56
C LYS A 241 -11.19 -11.46 -13.51
N ALA A 242 -12.12 -12.34 -13.89
CA ALA A 242 -11.85 -13.75 -14.10
C ALA A 242 -12.56 -14.27 -15.36
N GLU A 243 -11.95 -15.27 -15.99
CA GLU A 243 -12.49 -15.98 -17.14
C GLU A 243 -12.35 -17.49 -16.95
N TYR A 244 -13.41 -18.24 -17.24
CA TYR A 244 -13.35 -19.67 -17.50
C TYR A 244 -13.05 -19.90 -18.98
N LEU A 245 -12.06 -20.75 -19.26
CA LEU A 245 -11.45 -20.87 -20.58
C LEU A 245 -11.77 -22.20 -21.25
N GLU A 246 -12.05 -22.13 -22.54
CA GLU A 246 -12.16 -23.28 -23.44
C GLU A 246 -11.19 -23.09 -24.60
N LEU A 247 -10.44 -24.13 -24.94
CA LEU A 247 -9.51 -24.08 -26.07
C LEU A 247 -10.29 -23.87 -27.38
N LYS A 248 -9.82 -22.97 -28.25
CA LYS A 248 -10.43 -22.77 -29.56
C LYS A 248 -10.28 -24.02 -30.42
N GLU A 249 -11.25 -24.26 -31.29
CA GLU A 249 -11.20 -25.35 -32.25
C GLU A 249 -9.96 -25.22 -33.15
N GLY A 250 -9.18 -26.30 -33.25
CA GLY A 250 -7.96 -26.34 -34.05
C GLY A 250 -6.69 -25.84 -33.36
N GLU A 251 -6.79 -25.23 -32.17
CA GLU A 251 -5.63 -24.91 -31.33
C GLU A 251 -5.16 -26.15 -30.57
N VAL A 252 -3.87 -26.20 -30.25
CA VAL A 252 -3.27 -27.28 -29.44
C VAL A 252 -2.83 -26.69 -28.10
N GLU A 253 -3.20 -27.37 -27.02
CA GLU A 253 -2.74 -27.00 -25.68
C GLU A 253 -1.26 -27.31 -25.54
N GLU A 254 -0.46 -26.28 -25.31
CA GLU A 254 0.96 -26.45 -25.03
C GLU A 254 1.13 -26.95 -23.59
N GLU A 255 1.73 -28.13 -23.45
CA GLU A 255 2.25 -28.61 -22.18
C GLU A 255 3.24 -27.58 -21.63
N ILE A 256 2.98 -27.08 -20.42
CA ILE A 256 3.85 -26.11 -19.76
C ILE A 256 5.02 -26.90 -19.17
N PRO A 257 6.26 -26.76 -19.67
CA PRO A 257 7.41 -27.32 -18.98
C PRO A 257 7.53 -26.65 -17.61
N GLU A 258 7.81 -27.40 -16.55
CA GLU A 258 8.05 -26.84 -15.20
C GLU A 258 9.08 -25.69 -15.21
N ALA A 259 10.06 -25.75 -16.12
CA ALA A 259 11.07 -24.72 -16.32
C ALA A 259 10.54 -23.38 -16.90
N VAL A 260 9.34 -23.34 -17.51
CA VAL A 260 8.70 -22.10 -17.97
C VAL A 260 7.99 -21.39 -16.83
N ILE A 261 7.51 -22.12 -15.82
CA ILE A 261 7.03 -21.53 -14.56
C ILE A 261 8.19 -20.77 -13.88
N GLU A 262 9.39 -21.34 -13.93
CA GLU A 262 10.64 -20.76 -13.41
C GLU A 262 11.26 -19.65 -14.30
N GLN A 263 10.83 -19.53 -15.57
CA GLN A 263 11.33 -18.49 -16.50
C GLN A 263 10.36 -17.30 -16.66
N VAL A 264 9.07 -17.47 -16.36
CA VAL A 264 8.16 -16.33 -16.16
C VAL A 264 8.71 -15.42 -15.04
N GLU A 265 9.33 -16.00 -14.00
CA GLU A 265 10.08 -15.27 -12.97
C GLU A 265 11.26 -14.44 -13.51
N LYS A 266 11.89 -14.83 -14.64
CA LYS A 266 13.08 -14.16 -15.21
C LYS A 266 12.78 -13.17 -16.34
N VAL A 267 11.59 -13.22 -16.94
CA VAL A 267 11.20 -12.26 -17.98
C VAL A 267 10.82 -10.91 -17.37
N GLU A 268 10.37 -10.89 -16.11
CA GLU A 268 10.13 -9.65 -15.35
C GLU A 268 11.44 -8.92 -14.99
N ASP A 269 12.52 -9.64 -14.67
CA ASP A 269 13.86 -9.05 -14.46
C ASP A 269 14.34 -8.23 -15.69
N LYS A 270 13.99 -8.66 -16.91
CA LYS A 270 14.33 -7.91 -18.15
C LYS A 270 13.46 -6.69 -18.40
N VAL A 271 12.28 -6.63 -17.78
CA VAL A 271 11.43 -5.44 -17.79
C VAL A 271 11.89 -4.48 -16.68
N GLU A 272 12.32 -5.00 -15.53
CA GLU A 272 12.95 -4.22 -14.44
C GLU A 272 14.26 -3.56 -14.89
N GLU A 273 15.19 -4.28 -15.54
CA GLU A 273 16.45 -3.70 -16.03
C GLU A 273 16.21 -2.52 -17.00
N LYS A 274 15.20 -2.62 -17.87
CA LYS A 274 14.82 -1.54 -18.81
C LYS A 274 14.07 -0.37 -18.17
N VAL A 275 13.46 -0.58 -17.00
CA VAL A 275 12.77 0.46 -16.24
C VAL A 275 13.76 1.15 -15.30
N GLU A 276 14.66 0.41 -14.64
CA GLU A 276 15.76 0.94 -13.83
C GLU A 276 16.72 1.78 -14.69
N GLU A 277 17.14 1.29 -15.86
CA GLU A 277 18.00 2.06 -16.78
C GLU A 277 17.33 3.38 -17.23
N LYS A 278 16.01 3.35 -17.47
CA LYS A 278 15.23 4.56 -17.82
C LYS A 278 14.94 5.49 -16.64
N VAL A 279 14.96 4.98 -15.42
CA VAL A 279 14.77 5.76 -14.19
C VAL A 279 16.10 6.39 -13.79
N GLU A 280 17.22 5.67 -13.83
CA GLU A 280 18.56 6.21 -13.62
C GLU A 280 18.89 7.31 -14.63
N GLU A 281 18.62 7.10 -15.93
CA GLU A 281 18.83 8.13 -16.97
C GLU A 281 17.98 9.39 -16.73
N LYS A 282 16.79 9.23 -16.11
CA LYS A 282 15.92 10.36 -15.76
C LYS A 282 16.36 11.05 -14.47
N VAL A 283 16.86 10.31 -13.49
CA VAL A 283 17.36 10.85 -12.22
C VAL A 283 18.64 11.64 -12.48
N GLU A 284 19.57 11.13 -13.29
CA GLU A 284 20.80 11.83 -13.66
C GLU A 284 20.50 13.14 -14.41
N LYS A 285 19.52 13.13 -15.33
CA LYS A 285 19.04 14.35 -16.02
C LYS A 285 18.35 15.35 -15.09
N VAL A 286 17.77 14.90 -13.98
CA VAL A 286 17.16 15.77 -12.97
C VAL A 286 18.23 16.34 -12.06
N GLU A 287 19.21 15.55 -11.63
CA GLU A 287 20.34 16.01 -10.81
C GLU A 287 21.16 17.09 -11.53
N GLN A 288 21.51 16.88 -12.80
CA GLN A 288 22.23 17.89 -13.60
C GLN A 288 21.44 19.20 -13.73
N LYS A 289 20.10 19.13 -13.90
CA LYS A 289 19.24 20.32 -13.95
C LYS A 289 19.09 21.03 -12.61
N VAL A 290 19.24 20.31 -11.50
CA VAL A 290 19.19 20.88 -10.15
C VAL A 290 20.51 21.57 -9.83
N GLU A 291 21.63 20.99 -10.26
CA GLU A 291 22.97 21.55 -10.09
C GLU A 291 23.15 22.84 -10.91
N GLU A 292 22.76 22.85 -12.19
CA GLU A 292 22.81 24.03 -13.06
C GLU A 292 21.96 25.19 -12.51
N LYS A 293 20.76 24.89 -11.98
CA LYS A 293 19.90 25.90 -11.31
C LYS A 293 20.44 26.38 -9.97
N ALA A 294 21.26 25.58 -9.29
CA ALA A 294 21.88 25.97 -8.03
C ALA A 294 23.05 26.92 -8.29
N GLU A 295 23.83 26.68 -9.34
CA GLU A 295 24.92 27.55 -9.80
C GLU A 295 24.39 28.90 -10.30
N GLU A 296 23.33 28.90 -11.14
CA GLU A 296 22.70 30.14 -11.64
C GLU A 296 22.20 31.03 -10.48
N LYS A 297 21.61 30.44 -9.42
CA LYS A 297 21.18 31.16 -8.21
C LYS A 297 22.33 31.64 -7.32
N LEU A 298 23.49 31.00 -7.41
CA LEU A 298 24.70 31.39 -6.67
C LEU A 298 25.38 32.58 -7.35
N GLU A 299 25.39 32.62 -8.69
CA GLU A 299 25.88 33.76 -9.45
C GLU A 299 24.99 35.00 -9.27
N GLU A 300 23.65 34.84 -9.31
CA GLU A 300 22.69 35.94 -9.07
C GLU A 300 22.88 36.58 -7.67
N LYS A 301 23.13 35.77 -6.63
CA LYS A 301 23.42 36.26 -5.26
C LYS A 301 24.80 36.90 -5.11
N THR A 302 25.75 36.57 -5.98
CA THR A 302 27.12 37.11 -5.91
C THR A 302 27.20 38.46 -6.62
N GLU A 303 26.33 38.73 -7.60
CA GLU A 303 26.17 40.04 -8.22
C GLU A 303 25.41 41.03 -7.32
N GLU A 304 24.35 40.62 -6.61
CA GLU A 304 23.64 41.51 -5.67
C GLU A 304 24.56 42.02 -4.53
N LYS A 305 25.50 41.18 -4.06
CA LYS A 305 26.39 41.52 -2.93
C LYS A 305 27.53 42.48 -3.28
N LYS A 306 27.75 42.81 -4.57
CA LYS A 306 28.77 43.79 -5.00
C LYS A 306 28.24 45.22 -5.14
N THR A 307 26.95 45.45 -4.92
CA THR A 307 26.31 46.77 -5.14
C THR A 307 25.98 47.56 -3.88
N GLU A 308 26.19 46.99 -2.69
CA GLU A 308 26.03 47.70 -1.41
C GLU A 308 27.36 47.82 -0.68
N GLU A 309 28.18 48.78 -1.10
CA GLU A 309 29.11 49.45 -0.20
C GLU A 309 28.81 50.95 -0.25
N PRO A 310 28.49 51.57 0.90
CA PRO A 310 29.11 52.86 1.15
C PRO A 310 29.62 53.06 2.59
N GLU A 311 30.81 53.64 2.64
CA GLU A 311 31.26 54.74 3.48
C GLU A 311 30.91 54.80 4.99
N LYS A 312 32.00 54.65 5.79
CA LYS A 312 32.56 55.66 6.71
C LYS A 312 31.78 56.01 8.01
N THR A 313 32.47 55.88 9.16
CA THR A 313 32.90 56.97 10.09
C THR A 313 32.82 56.60 11.58
N GLN A 314 33.99 56.70 12.24
CA GLN A 314 34.37 57.07 13.62
C GLN A 314 33.54 56.77 14.88
N GLU A 315 34.33 56.44 15.92
CA GLU A 315 34.40 57.03 17.28
C GLU A 315 33.99 56.19 18.52
N ALA A 316 35.04 55.93 19.32
CA ALA A 316 35.18 56.06 20.78
C ALA A 316 34.40 55.18 21.77
N GLY A 317 35.14 54.68 22.77
CA GLY A 317 34.65 54.60 24.16
C GLY A 317 34.82 53.27 24.89
N ASP A 318 35.99 53.10 25.52
CA ASP A 318 36.16 52.88 26.96
C ASP A 318 35.23 51.88 27.70
N GLN A 319 35.79 50.78 28.23
CA GLN A 319 35.98 50.61 29.69
C GLN A 319 36.57 49.24 30.04
N SER A 320 37.64 49.32 30.83
CA SER A 320 38.30 48.27 31.60
C SER A 320 37.68 48.11 32.99
N GLU A 321 37.47 46.89 33.48
CA GLU A 321 37.43 46.46 34.90
C GLU A 321 37.28 44.93 34.87
N GLU A 322 38.30 44.10 35.12
CA GLU A 322 39.04 43.74 36.35
C GLU A 322 38.24 42.91 37.38
N LYS A 323 38.89 41.80 37.81
CA LYS A 323 38.74 40.95 39.01
C LYS A 323 37.87 39.69 38.85
N ASP A 324 38.41 38.47 38.94
CA ASP A 324 39.27 37.80 39.94
C ASP A 324 38.71 37.72 41.37
N GLU A 325 38.78 36.49 41.88
CA GLU A 325 38.61 35.96 43.25
C GLU A 325 37.23 35.46 43.74
N LEU A 326 37.26 34.13 43.99
CA LEU A 326 36.54 33.26 44.94
C LEU A 326 35.16 32.68 44.59
#